data_AF-A0A099J0G9-F1
#
_entry.id   AF-A0A099J0G9-F1
#
_cell.length_a   1.000
_cell.length_b   1.000
_cell.length_c   1.000
_cell.angle_alpha   90.00
_cell.angle_beta   90.00
_cell.angle_gamma   90.00
#
_symmetry.space_group_name_H-M   'P 1'
#
loop_
_entity.id
_entity.type
_entity.pdbx_description
1 polymer ?
#
loop_
_entity_poly.entity_id
_entity_poly.type
_entity_poly.pdbx_seq_one_letter_code
_entity_poly.pdbx_strand_id
1 'polypeptide(L)'
;IFAQPDAKHVQAQFDEVTRMLERSHPKVATMLHDARADILAFCGFPPKHWRQVWSTNPLERLNKEIKRRTDVVGVFPNPAALLRLAGAVLVEQHDEWEAGSRRYLSEDSMRQLTAFNAALTLPDANALTGVIPVPELIAA
;
A
#
# COMPACT_ATOMS: atom_id res chain seq x y z
N ILE A 1 -14.23 2.81 3.32
CA ILE A 1 -13.87 1.57 2.59
C ILE A 1 -12.81 0.79 3.36
N PHE A 2 -11.62 1.35 3.62
CA PHE A 2 -10.45 0.61 4.14
C PHE A 2 -10.48 0.20 5.62
N ALA A 3 -11.04 1.03 6.51
CA ALA A 3 -11.03 0.81 7.96
C ALA A 3 -12.20 -0.10 8.40
N GLN A 4 -12.19 -1.36 7.97
CA GLN A 4 -13.21 -2.35 8.25
C GLN A 4 -12.61 -3.58 8.94
N PRO A 5 -13.40 -4.37 9.70
CA PRO A 5 -12.88 -5.47 10.50
C PRO A 5 -12.43 -6.68 9.68
N ASP A 6 -13.02 -6.91 8.51
CA ASP A 6 -12.67 -8.02 7.61
C ASP A 6 -12.95 -7.68 6.14
N ALA A 7 -12.53 -8.58 5.24
CA ALA A 7 -12.59 -8.36 3.80
C ALA A 7 -14.05 -8.25 3.32
N LYS A 8 -14.99 -9.01 3.91
CA LYS A 8 -16.40 -8.93 3.51
C LYS A 8 -16.97 -7.54 3.80
N HIS A 9 -16.65 -6.98 4.96
CA HIS A 9 -17.06 -5.62 5.31
C HIS A 9 -16.38 -4.55 4.45
N VAL A 10 -15.10 -4.74 4.05
CA VAL A 10 -14.44 -3.85 3.07
C VAL A 10 -15.21 -3.85 1.74
N GLN A 11 -15.52 -5.04 1.22
CA GLN A 11 -16.20 -5.24 -0.07
C GLN A 11 -17.60 -4.62 -0.05
N ALA A 12 -18.40 -4.91 0.99
CA ALA A 12 -19.73 -4.33 1.15
C ALA A 12 -19.67 -2.79 1.28
N GLN A 13 -18.69 -2.25 2.02
CA GLN A 13 -18.52 -0.82 2.16
C GLN A 13 -18.09 -0.16 0.83
N PHE A 14 -17.29 -0.84 0.02
CA PHE A 14 -16.91 -0.37 -1.31
C PHE A 14 -18.15 -0.24 -2.21
N ASP A 15 -18.99 -1.28 -2.24
CA ASP A 15 -20.20 -1.29 -3.08
C ASP A 15 -21.16 -0.18 -2.64
N GLU A 16 -21.32 0.02 -1.32
CA GLU A 16 -22.17 1.09 -0.78
C GLU A 16 -21.68 2.49 -1.16
N VAL A 17 -20.38 2.77 -0.99
CA VAL A 17 -19.80 4.09 -1.35
C VAL A 17 -19.93 4.34 -2.84
N THR A 18 -19.68 3.32 -3.66
CA THR A 18 -19.74 3.47 -5.12
C THR A 18 -21.17 3.75 -5.57
N ARG A 19 -22.16 3.04 -5.04
CA ARG A 19 -23.59 3.29 -5.24
C ARG A 19 -24.00 4.72 -4.85
N MET A 20 -23.51 5.23 -3.73
CA MET A 20 -23.78 6.62 -3.32
C MET A 20 -23.16 7.64 -4.30
N LEU A 21 -21.98 7.34 -4.84
CA LEU A 21 -21.27 8.21 -5.78
C LEU A 21 -21.89 8.19 -7.18
N GLU A 22 -22.54 7.12 -7.61
CA GLU A 22 -23.21 7.06 -8.93
C GLU A 22 -24.13 8.25 -9.18
N ARG A 23 -24.90 8.66 -8.15
CA ARG A 23 -25.87 9.75 -8.28
C ARG A 23 -25.22 11.13 -8.41
N SER A 24 -24.07 11.35 -7.74
CA SER A 24 -23.49 12.69 -7.58
C SER A 24 -22.20 12.89 -8.38
N HIS A 25 -21.43 11.82 -8.57
CA HIS A 25 -20.12 11.78 -9.20
C HIS A 25 -19.97 10.51 -10.05
N PRO A 26 -20.78 10.32 -11.10
CA PRO A 26 -20.82 9.07 -11.88
C PRO A 26 -19.47 8.69 -12.50
N LYS A 27 -18.66 9.68 -12.89
CA LYS A 27 -17.29 9.43 -13.38
C LYS A 27 -16.38 8.82 -12.32
N VAL A 28 -16.48 9.29 -11.06
CA VAL A 28 -15.69 8.75 -9.95
C VAL A 28 -16.17 7.34 -9.60
N ALA A 29 -17.48 7.09 -9.61
CA ALA A 29 -18.02 5.75 -9.39
C ALA A 29 -17.50 4.74 -10.44
N THR A 30 -17.47 5.15 -11.72
CA THR A 30 -16.90 4.32 -12.80
C THR A 30 -15.42 4.03 -12.55
N MET A 31 -14.62 5.06 -12.23
CA MET A 31 -13.19 4.86 -11.93
C MET A 31 -12.96 3.92 -10.74
N LEU A 32 -13.80 4.00 -9.70
CA LEU A 32 -13.72 3.08 -8.57
C LEU A 32 -14.03 1.65 -9.01
N HIS A 33 -15.11 1.43 -9.77
CA HIS A 33 -15.46 0.11 -10.27
C HIS A 33 -14.34 -0.52 -11.10
N ASP A 34 -13.73 0.26 -12.01
CA ASP A 34 -12.62 -0.21 -12.84
C ASP A 34 -11.39 -0.58 -11.99
N ALA A 35 -11.10 0.20 -10.94
CA ALA A 35 -9.97 -0.02 -10.03
C ALA A 35 -10.29 -0.94 -8.84
N ARG A 36 -11.46 -1.61 -8.82
CA ARG A 36 -11.94 -2.36 -7.65
C ARG A 36 -10.96 -3.45 -7.21
N ALA A 37 -10.39 -4.18 -8.16
CA ALA A 37 -9.42 -5.23 -7.85
C ALA A 37 -8.17 -4.64 -7.16
N ASP A 38 -7.61 -3.56 -7.72
CA ASP A 38 -6.40 -2.93 -7.23
C ASP A 38 -6.60 -2.29 -5.85
N ILE A 39 -7.69 -1.55 -5.67
CA ILE A 39 -8.01 -0.85 -4.42
C ILE A 39 -8.27 -1.82 -3.28
N LEU A 40 -8.79 -3.02 -3.58
CA LEU A 40 -9.15 -4.02 -2.59
C LEU A 40 -8.11 -5.14 -2.43
N ALA A 41 -7.03 -5.12 -3.22
CA ALA A 41 -5.95 -6.12 -3.18
C ALA A 41 -5.34 -6.28 -1.78
N PHE A 42 -5.30 -5.20 -0.98
CA PHE A 42 -4.78 -5.25 0.39
C PHE A 42 -5.52 -6.27 1.29
N CYS A 43 -6.78 -6.59 0.98
CA CYS A 43 -7.56 -7.60 1.70
C CYS A 43 -6.97 -9.01 1.58
N GLY A 44 -6.13 -9.24 0.56
CA GLY A 44 -5.38 -10.48 0.40
C GLY A 44 -4.20 -10.63 1.37
N PHE A 45 -3.87 -9.62 2.16
CA PHE A 45 -2.78 -9.71 3.16
C PHE A 45 -3.34 -10.00 4.56
N PRO A 46 -2.52 -10.47 5.52
CA PRO A 46 -2.94 -10.57 6.91
C PRO A 46 -3.41 -9.20 7.45
N PRO A 47 -4.50 -9.13 8.25
CA PRO A 47 -5.08 -7.86 8.72
C PRO A 47 -4.10 -6.89 9.38
N LYS A 48 -3.04 -7.42 10.03
CA LYS A 48 -1.96 -6.61 10.63
C LYS A 48 -1.19 -5.74 9.63
N HIS A 49 -1.25 -6.06 8.34
CA HIS A 49 -0.54 -5.35 7.27
C HIS A 49 -1.42 -4.38 6.50
N TRP A 50 -2.75 -4.47 6.65
CA TRP A 50 -3.68 -3.69 5.84
C TRP A 50 -3.37 -2.20 5.89
N ARG A 51 -3.24 -1.66 7.10
CA ARG A 51 -2.96 -0.23 7.30
C ARG A 51 -1.65 0.21 6.64
N GLN A 52 -0.62 -0.63 6.63
CA GLN A 52 0.66 -0.34 6.00
C GLN A 52 0.54 -0.34 4.47
N VAL A 53 -0.33 -1.19 3.91
CA VAL A 53 -0.54 -1.29 2.46
C VAL A 53 -1.40 -0.14 1.92
N TRP A 54 -2.51 0.21 2.58
CA TRP A 54 -3.42 1.25 2.06
C TRP A 54 -3.07 2.68 2.52
N SER A 55 -2.19 2.87 3.52
CA SER A 55 -1.84 4.20 4.00
C SER A 55 -0.82 4.89 3.09
N THR A 56 -1.15 6.11 2.65
CA THR A 56 -0.25 6.98 1.89
C THR A 56 0.69 7.80 2.79
N ASN A 57 0.53 7.77 4.11
CA ASN A 57 1.27 8.61 5.05
C ASN A 57 2.81 8.51 4.91
N PRO A 58 3.42 7.32 4.72
CA PRO A 58 4.88 7.24 4.50
C PRO A 58 5.32 7.95 3.22
N LEU A 59 4.59 7.73 2.13
CA LEU A 59 4.87 8.34 0.84
C LEU A 59 4.68 9.86 0.89
N GLU A 60 3.59 10.33 1.50
CA GLU A 60 3.31 11.76 1.66
C GLU A 60 4.38 12.47 2.50
N ARG A 61 4.84 11.84 3.58
CA ARG A 61 5.92 12.39 4.43
C ARG A 61 7.22 12.50 3.63
N LEU A 62 7.57 11.45 2.90
CA LEU A 62 8.76 11.42 2.05
C LEU A 62 8.70 12.50 0.96
N ASN A 63 7.57 12.59 0.24
CA ASN A 63 7.35 13.60 -0.78
C ASN A 63 7.39 15.02 -0.21
N LYS A 64 6.84 15.22 0.99
CA LYS A 64 6.89 16.51 1.69
C LYS A 64 8.34 16.88 2.04
N GLU A 65 9.15 15.92 2.46
CA GLU A 65 10.56 16.17 2.79
C GLU A 65 11.40 16.49 1.56
N ILE A 66 11.20 15.75 0.45
CA ILE A 66 11.81 16.07 -0.84
C ILE A 66 11.45 17.50 -1.25
N LYS A 67 10.15 17.84 -1.23
CA LYS A 67 9.66 19.18 -1.58
C LYS A 67 10.31 20.25 -0.70
N ARG A 68 10.32 20.06 0.62
CA ARG A 68 10.91 21.01 1.58
C ARG A 68 12.39 21.28 1.30
N ARG A 69 13.18 20.24 0.99
CA ARG A 69 14.62 20.40 0.70
C ARG A 69 14.88 21.00 -0.68
N THR A 70 14.05 20.70 -1.67
CA THR A 70 14.15 21.34 -2.98
C THR A 70 13.76 22.82 -2.94
N ASP A 71 12.77 23.19 -2.11
CA ASP A 71 12.31 24.57 -1.96
C ASP A 71 13.43 25.49 -1.44
N VAL A 72 14.36 24.99 -0.62
CA VAL A 72 15.52 25.74 -0.13
C VAL A 72 16.53 26.02 -1.25
N VAL A 73 16.71 25.09 -2.20
CA VAL A 73 17.65 25.25 -3.32
C VAL A 73 17.08 26.20 -4.37
N GLY A 74 15.76 26.19 -4.59
CA GLY A 74 15.06 27.04 -5.56
C GLY A 74 15.30 26.63 -7.01
N VAL A 75 16.54 26.72 -7.50
CA VAL A 75 16.94 26.37 -8.87
C VAL A 75 18.18 25.48 -8.87
N PHE A 76 18.09 24.33 -9.53
CA PHE A 76 19.21 23.41 -9.65
C PHE A 76 20.05 23.69 -10.90
N PRO A 77 21.39 23.55 -10.84
CA PRO A 77 22.28 23.80 -11.97
C PRO A 77 22.19 22.72 -13.08
N ASN A 78 21.72 21.51 -12.73
CA ASN A 78 21.46 20.42 -13.67
C ASN A 78 20.57 19.35 -13.02
N PRO A 79 19.95 18.44 -13.81
CA PRO A 79 19.11 17.36 -13.28
C PRO A 79 19.84 16.42 -12.31
N ALA A 80 21.13 16.17 -12.51
CA ALA A 80 21.91 15.30 -11.63
C ALA A 80 22.03 15.85 -10.20
N ALA A 81 22.05 17.18 -10.03
CA ALA A 81 22.04 17.81 -8.71
C ALA A 81 20.73 17.57 -7.96
N LEU A 82 19.58 17.65 -8.64
CA LEU A 82 18.28 17.31 -8.07
C LEU A 82 18.22 15.84 -7.67
N LEU A 83 18.66 14.94 -8.55
CA LEU A 83 18.70 13.49 -8.28
C LEU A 83 19.56 13.17 -7.06
N ARG A 84 20.71 13.83 -6.88
CA ARG A 84 21.55 13.64 -5.69
C ARG A 84 20.83 14.05 -4.40
N LEU A 85 20.13 15.18 -4.40
CA LEU A 85 19.40 15.64 -3.22
C LEU A 85 18.22 14.71 -2.89
N ALA A 86 17.40 14.37 -3.89
CA ALA A 86 16.28 13.45 -3.69
C ALA A 86 16.79 12.06 -3.26
N GLY A 87 17.87 11.57 -3.87
CA GLY A 87 18.53 10.32 -3.51
C GLY A 87 19.05 10.33 -2.08
N ALA A 88 19.66 11.42 -1.61
CA ALA A 88 20.10 11.55 -0.23
C ALA A 88 18.93 11.43 0.76
N VAL A 89 17.77 12.04 0.47
CA VAL A 89 16.56 11.89 1.30
C VAL A 89 16.06 10.45 1.34
N LEU A 90 16.12 9.72 0.21
CA LEU A 90 15.73 8.32 0.16
C LEU A 90 16.67 7.42 0.99
N VAL A 91 17.98 7.67 0.92
CA VAL A 91 18.98 6.94 1.72
C VAL A 91 18.75 7.20 3.20
N GLU A 92 18.57 8.46 3.61
CA GLU A 92 18.25 8.79 5.00
C GLU A 92 16.97 8.08 5.49
N GLN A 93 15.92 8.04 4.67
CA GLN A 93 14.69 7.34 5.05
C GLN A 93 14.90 5.83 5.14
N HIS A 94 15.75 5.25 4.28
CA HIS A 94 16.12 3.83 4.33
C HIS A 94 16.88 3.52 5.62
N ASP A 95 17.89 4.31 5.96
CA ASP A 95 18.69 4.16 7.17
C ASP A 95 17.80 4.24 8.43
N GLU A 96 16.84 5.17 8.45
CA GLU A 96 15.85 5.25 9.54
C GLU A 96 15.00 3.98 9.67
N TRP A 97 14.64 3.33 8.57
CA TRP A 97 13.84 2.10 8.59
C TRP A 97 14.66 0.89 9.04
N GLU A 98 15.95 0.86 8.69
CA GLU A 98 16.87 -0.19 9.09
C GLU A 98 17.26 -0.06 10.58
N ALA A 99 17.69 1.12 11.00
CA ALA A 99 18.23 1.39 12.34
C ALA A 99 17.18 1.78 13.38
N GLY A 100 15.97 2.15 12.95
CA GLY A 100 14.91 2.61 13.84
C GLY A 100 14.42 1.54 14.82
N SER A 101 14.28 1.90 16.10
CA SER A 101 13.78 1.02 17.16
C SER A 101 12.33 0.56 16.93
N ARG A 102 11.56 1.30 16.13
CA ARG A 102 10.18 0.98 15.74
C ARG A 102 10.10 0.72 14.25
N ARG A 103 10.50 -0.50 13.84
CA ARG A 103 10.42 -0.94 12.44
C ARG A 103 8.99 -0.82 11.92
N TYR A 104 8.83 -0.16 10.76
CA TYR A 104 7.53 0.03 10.10
C TYR A 104 6.87 -1.32 9.74
N LEU A 105 7.69 -2.30 9.36
CA LEU A 105 7.36 -3.71 9.21
C LEU A 105 8.25 -4.52 10.16
N SER A 106 7.70 -5.01 11.27
CA SER A 106 8.46 -5.81 12.23
C SER A 106 8.72 -7.23 11.70
N GLU A 107 9.76 -7.89 12.21
CA GLU A 107 10.03 -9.30 11.85
C GLU A 107 8.84 -10.21 12.17
N ASP A 108 8.20 -10.01 13.32
CA ASP A 108 7.00 -10.77 13.69
C ASP A 108 5.85 -10.57 12.69
N SER A 109 5.70 -9.35 12.16
CA SER A 109 4.74 -9.05 11.09
C SER A 109 5.11 -9.80 9.82
N MET A 110 6.38 -9.71 9.39
CA MET A 110 6.87 -10.34 8.16
C MET A 110 6.77 -11.87 8.19
N ARG A 111 6.99 -12.52 9.35
CA ARG A 111 6.78 -13.97 9.49
C ARG A 111 5.35 -14.42 9.18
N GLN A 112 4.35 -13.55 9.39
CA GLN A 112 2.96 -13.87 9.01
C GLN A 112 2.79 -14.01 7.50
N LEU A 113 3.57 -13.28 6.69
CA LEU A 113 3.55 -13.41 5.24
C LEU A 113 4.15 -14.74 4.78
N THR A 114 5.22 -15.21 5.42
CA THR A 114 5.82 -16.53 5.13
C THR A 114 4.81 -17.65 5.38
N ALA A 115 4.13 -17.63 6.53
CA ALA A 115 3.09 -18.60 6.86
C ALA A 115 1.88 -18.50 5.89
N PHE A 116 1.51 -17.28 5.52
CA PHE A 116 0.44 -17.02 4.56
C PHE A 116 0.77 -17.58 3.16
N ASN A 117 1.97 -17.32 2.65
CA ASN A 117 2.44 -17.82 1.35
C ASN A 117 2.56 -19.35 1.33
N ALA A 118 3.01 -19.96 2.43
CA ALA A 118 3.03 -21.42 2.58
C ALA A 118 1.60 -22.02 2.54
N ALA A 119 0.62 -21.36 3.15
CA ALA A 119 -0.77 -21.80 3.10
C ALA A 119 -1.38 -21.68 1.69
N LEU A 120 -0.93 -20.72 0.88
CA LEU A 120 -1.37 -20.56 -0.53
C LEU A 120 -0.78 -21.58 -1.50
N THR A 121 0.31 -22.25 -1.14
CA THR A 121 1.01 -23.23 -1.98
C THR A 121 0.60 -24.68 -1.68
N LEU A 122 -0.22 -24.91 -0.65
CA LEU A 122 -0.79 -26.23 -0.36
C LEU A 122 -1.95 -26.56 -1.31
N PRO A 123 -2.17 -27.86 -1.66
CA PRO A 123 -3.21 -28.28 -2.60
C PRO A 123 -4.63 -27.86 -2.20
N ASP A 124 -4.87 -27.62 -0.90
CA ASP A 124 -6.14 -27.18 -0.32
C ASP A 124 -6.23 -25.65 -0.13
N ALA A 125 -5.56 -24.86 -0.98
CA ALA A 125 -5.60 -23.38 -0.95
C ALA A 125 -7.03 -22.80 -1.04
N ASN A 126 -8.00 -23.59 -1.53
CA ASN A 126 -9.42 -23.23 -1.58
C ASN A 126 -10.11 -23.11 -0.20
N ALA A 127 -9.47 -23.53 0.90
CA ALA A 127 -10.01 -23.36 2.26
C ALA A 127 -9.85 -21.93 2.81
N LEU A 128 -9.04 -21.07 2.17
CA LEU A 128 -8.84 -19.68 2.59
C LEU A 128 -9.89 -18.77 1.95
N THR A 129 -11.14 -18.85 2.44
CA THR A 129 -12.20 -17.90 2.06
C THR A 129 -11.73 -16.45 2.19
N GLY A 130 -11.64 -15.74 1.07
CA GLY A 130 -11.33 -14.31 1.02
C GLY A 130 -9.92 -13.93 0.58
N VAL A 131 -9.05 -14.91 0.25
CA VAL A 131 -7.78 -14.60 -0.40
C VAL A 131 -8.01 -14.46 -1.91
N ILE A 132 -7.73 -13.27 -2.45
CA ILE A 132 -7.61 -13.08 -3.89
C ILE A 132 -6.17 -13.48 -4.25
N PRO A 133 -5.94 -14.59 -4.97
CA PRO A 133 -4.60 -14.91 -5.43
C PRO A 133 -4.14 -13.81 -6.39
N VAL A 134 -2.98 -13.21 -6.10
CA VAL A 134 -2.29 -12.28 -7.00
C VAL A 134 -1.28 -13.10 -7.79
N PRO A 135 -1.56 -13.47 -9.06
CA PRO A 135 -0.75 -14.44 -9.80
C PRO A 135 0.71 -13.99 -9.98
N GLU A 136 0.94 -12.68 -10.01
CA GLU A 136 2.26 -12.05 -10.20
C GLU A 136 3.22 -12.29 -9.02
N LEU A 137 2.70 -12.59 -7.82
CA LEU A 137 3.51 -12.86 -6.63
C LEU A 137 3.83 -14.35 -6.42
N ILE A 138 3.23 -15.24 -7.23
CA ILE A 138 3.48 -16.70 -7.18
C ILE A 138 4.57 -17.11 -8.17
N ALA A 139 4.89 -16.26 -9.14
CA ALA A 139 5.80 -16.53 -10.26
C ALA A 139 7.27 -16.12 -10.01
N ALA A 140 7.62 -15.67 -8.80
CA ALA A 140 8.98 -15.28 -8.41
C ALA A 140 9.53 -16.23 -7.33
#